data_AF-A0A182S5Q1-F1
#
_entry.id   AF-A0A182S5Q1-F1
#
_cell.length_a   1.000
_cell.length_b   1.000
_cell.length_c   1.000
_cell.angle_alpha   90.00
_cell.angle_beta   90.00
_cell.angle_gamma   90.00
#
_symmetry.space_group_name_H-M   'P 1'
#
loop_
_entity.id
_entity.type
_entity.pdbx_description
1 polymer ?
#
loop_
_entity_poly.entity_id
_entity_poly.type
_entity_poly.pdbx_seq_one_letter_code
_entity_poly.pdbx_strand_id
1 'polypeptide(L)'
;LVVIVTGAIIQSNYYHYSNFVGDNFWTAPIVLIVIGSIIFVVACFGCCGAAKESPCMIITFSIFLALVFLAEIGIGIAGYYKHEELSGILEKGFNKTLDSYATDKGAQEAWNLVQSEMVCCGIKGPEDWEPIYKNDTVPRACCHRMPVGVNKCTREYASTEGCFSKLSSYLGSKSLILAGIGIGLAIVQVSKRQQIVKKRMQ
;
A
#
# COMPACT_ATOMS: atom_id res chain seq x y z
N LEU A 1 6.97 7.90 -15.02
CA LEU A 1 7.64 9.14 -14.55
C LEU A 1 7.09 9.60 -13.20
N VAL A 2 5.80 9.94 -13.09
CA VAL A 2 5.22 10.37 -11.79
C VAL A 2 5.54 9.39 -10.66
N VAL A 3 5.30 8.08 -10.85
CA VAL A 3 5.59 7.03 -9.84
C VAL A 3 7.06 6.98 -9.41
N ILE A 4 7.99 7.17 -10.36
CA ILE A 4 9.43 7.20 -10.07
C ILE A 4 9.77 8.44 -9.25
N VAL A 5 9.27 9.60 -9.66
CA VAL A 5 9.49 10.87 -8.97
C VAL A 5 8.91 10.83 -7.56
N THR A 6 7.69 10.32 -7.38
CA THR A 6 7.11 10.15 -6.05
C THR A 6 7.92 9.18 -5.20
N GLY A 7 8.36 8.04 -5.75
CA GLY A 7 9.22 7.10 -5.02
C GLY A 7 10.54 7.73 -4.60
N ALA A 8 11.19 8.48 -5.50
CA ALA A 8 12.44 9.18 -5.22
C ALA A 8 12.27 10.31 -4.20
N ILE A 9 11.18 11.08 -4.26
CA ILE A 9 10.87 12.12 -3.26
C ILE A 9 10.64 11.46 -1.90
N ILE A 10 9.84 10.40 -1.83
CA ILE A 10 9.59 9.67 -0.58
C ILE A 10 10.92 9.16 -0.03
N GLN A 11 11.76 8.53 -0.86
CA GLN A 11 13.07 8.02 -0.43
C GLN A 11 14.02 9.14 0.02
N SER A 12 14.05 10.28 -0.68
CA SER A 12 14.90 11.43 -0.33
C SER A 12 14.48 12.04 1.00
N ASN A 13 13.18 12.22 1.21
CA ASN A 13 12.67 12.70 2.49
C ASN A 13 12.99 11.69 3.59
N TYR A 14 12.86 10.39 3.32
CA TYR A 14 13.24 9.34 4.26
C TYR A 14 14.72 9.36 4.63
N TYR A 15 15.61 9.57 3.64
CA TYR A 15 17.05 9.66 3.89
C TYR A 15 17.43 10.80 4.82
N HIS A 16 16.71 11.92 4.72
CA HIS A 16 16.88 13.04 5.63
C HIS A 16 16.42 12.70 7.07
N TYR A 17 15.45 11.81 7.23
CA TYR A 17 14.97 11.32 8.53
C TYR A 17 15.54 9.96 8.93
N SER A 18 16.51 9.41 8.19
CA SER A 18 17.07 8.06 8.40
C SER A 18 17.67 7.84 9.79
N ASN A 19 18.20 8.90 10.42
CA ASN A 19 18.69 8.86 11.80
C ASN A 19 17.59 8.69 12.86
N PHE A 20 16.33 8.78 12.43
CA PHE A 20 15.15 8.78 13.27
C PHE A 20 14.18 7.65 12.92
N VAL A 21 14.18 7.21 11.68
CA VAL A 21 13.16 6.31 11.15
C VAL A 21 13.78 4.96 10.80
N GLY A 22 13.22 3.86 11.33
CA GLY A 22 13.84 2.54 11.35
C GLY A 22 14.07 1.90 9.99
N ASP A 23 15.03 0.96 9.95
CA ASP A 23 15.61 0.34 8.75
C ASP A 23 14.61 -0.47 7.88
N ASN A 24 13.39 -0.71 8.34
CA ASN A 24 12.43 -1.59 7.65
C ASN A 24 11.57 -0.89 6.59
N PHE A 25 11.46 0.43 6.65
CA PHE A 25 10.53 1.20 5.81
C PHE A 25 11.05 1.56 4.42
N TRP A 26 12.35 1.42 4.19
CA TRP A 26 12.98 1.69 2.89
C TRP A 26 12.44 0.79 1.76
N THR A 27 11.82 -0.33 2.11
CA THR A 27 11.30 -1.32 1.17
C THR A 27 10.20 -0.74 0.26
N ALA A 28 9.27 0.05 0.80
CA ALA A 28 8.13 0.55 0.01
C ALA A 28 8.51 1.59 -1.06
N PRO A 29 9.32 2.63 -0.76
CA PRO A 29 9.78 3.58 -1.79
C PRO A 29 10.62 2.92 -2.88
N ILE A 30 11.47 1.95 -2.52
CA ILE A 30 12.30 1.20 -3.47
C ILE A 30 11.42 0.41 -4.44
N VAL A 31 10.40 -0.30 -3.93
CA VAL A 31 9.44 -1.03 -4.77
C VAL A 31 8.72 -0.09 -5.75
N LEU A 32 8.31 1.10 -5.32
CA LEU A 32 7.70 2.10 -6.21
C LEU A 32 8.63 2.53 -7.34
N ILE A 33 9.91 2.75 -7.04
CA ILE A 33 10.92 3.13 -8.05
C ILE A 33 11.13 1.99 -9.05
N VAL A 34 11.24 0.74 -8.59
CA VAL A 34 11.42 -0.45 -9.44
C VAL A 34 10.21 -0.65 -10.36
N ILE A 35 9.00 -0.60 -9.82
CA ILE A 35 7.77 -0.71 -10.62
C ILE A 35 7.69 0.45 -11.62
N GLY A 36 7.99 1.67 -11.16
CA GLY A 36 7.97 2.86 -12.00
C GLY A 36 8.95 2.80 -13.17
N SER A 37 10.14 2.23 -12.98
CA SER A 37 11.15 2.08 -14.02
C SER A 37 10.74 1.03 -15.07
N ILE A 38 10.16 -0.09 -14.64
CA ILE A 38 9.61 -1.10 -15.55
C ILE A 38 8.50 -0.49 -16.41
N ILE A 39 7.56 0.25 -15.81
CA ILE A 39 6.48 0.93 -16.53
C ILE A 39 7.07 1.91 -17.56
N PHE A 40 8.11 2.67 -17.19
CA PHE A 40 8.75 3.62 -18.09
C PHE A 40 9.38 2.92 -19.30
N VAL A 41 10.14 1.85 -19.08
CA VAL A 41 10.78 1.08 -20.16
C VAL A 41 9.73 0.48 -21.11
N VAL A 42 8.68 -0.14 -20.57
CA VAL A 42 7.58 -0.70 -21.36
C VAL A 42 6.87 0.39 -22.16
N ALA A 43 6.65 1.56 -21.56
CA ALA A 43 6.04 2.70 -22.24
C ALA A 43 6.94 3.27 -23.37
N CYS A 44 8.27 3.31 -23.17
CA CYS A 44 9.22 3.70 -24.21
C CYS A 44 9.15 2.75 -25.41
N PHE A 45 9.08 1.43 -25.18
CA PHE A 45 8.91 0.47 -26.28
C PHE A 45 7.57 0.65 -27.01
N GLY A 46 6.49 0.93 -26.28
CA GLY A 46 5.19 1.23 -26.87
C GLY A 46 5.21 2.52 -27.72
N CYS A 47 5.75 3.61 -27.19
CA CYS A 47 5.79 4.91 -27.86
C CYS A 47 6.76 4.91 -29.06
N CYS A 48 8.01 4.46 -28.86
CA CYS A 48 9.01 4.37 -29.94
C CYS A 48 8.61 3.32 -30.99
N GLY A 49 7.99 2.21 -30.60
CA GLY A 49 7.51 1.19 -31.52
C GLY A 49 6.40 1.72 -32.43
N ALA A 50 5.47 2.51 -31.88
CA ALA A 50 4.44 3.19 -32.68
C ALA A 50 5.03 4.26 -33.60
N ALA A 51 5.97 5.08 -33.12
CA ALA A 51 6.56 6.18 -33.89
C ALA A 51 7.48 5.71 -35.02
N LYS A 52 8.26 4.65 -34.80
CA LYS A 52 9.19 4.09 -35.80
C LYS A 52 8.54 3.02 -36.69
N GLU A 53 7.25 2.74 -36.49
CA GLU A 53 6.51 1.63 -37.10
C GLU A 53 7.28 0.30 -37.04
N SER A 54 8.08 0.10 -35.98
CA SER A 54 8.98 -1.04 -35.86
C SER A 54 8.21 -2.25 -35.33
N PRO A 55 8.01 -3.31 -36.13
CA PRO A 55 7.23 -4.46 -35.72
C PRO A 55 7.86 -5.20 -34.53
N CYS A 56 9.19 -5.17 -34.41
CA CYS A 56 9.92 -5.81 -33.33
C CYS A 56 9.62 -5.15 -31.97
N MET A 57 9.70 -3.82 -31.89
CA MET A 57 9.41 -3.07 -30.65
C MET A 57 7.95 -3.23 -30.19
N ILE A 58 7.00 -3.26 -31.14
CA ILE A 58 5.58 -3.49 -30.83
C ILE A 58 5.34 -4.92 -30.33
N ILE A 59 6.03 -5.94 -30.88
CA ILE A 59 5.95 -7.32 -30.35
C ILE A 59 6.45 -7.35 -28.92
N THR A 60 7.63 -6.78 -28.65
CA THR A 60 8.21 -6.76 -27.30
C THR A 60 7.24 -6.14 -26.31
N PHE A 61 6.66 -4.97 -26.63
CA PHE A 61 5.62 -4.34 -25.82
C PHE A 61 4.41 -5.26 -25.60
N SER A 62 3.95 -5.96 -26.64
CA SER A 62 2.81 -6.89 -26.56
C SER A 62 3.10 -8.11 -25.68
N ILE A 63 4.34 -8.63 -25.68
CA ILE A 63 4.77 -9.72 -24.81
C ILE A 63 4.74 -9.25 -23.35
N PHE A 64 5.28 -8.06 -23.04
CA PHE A 64 5.22 -7.50 -21.69
C PHE A 64 3.78 -7.33 -21.20
N LEU A 65 2.87 -6.81 -22.02
CA LEU A 65 1.45 -6.71 -21.65
C LEU A 65 0.82 -8.09 -21.39
N ALA A 66 1.16 -9.11 -22.17
CA ALA A 66 0.65 -10.46 -21.95
C ALA A 66 1.16 -11.07 -20.63
N LEU A 67 2.43 -10.83 -20.28
CA LEU A 67 2.99 -11.27 -18.98
C LEU A 67 2.31 -10.57 -17.81
N VAL A 68 2.07 -9.26 -17.91
CA VAL A 68 1.33 -8.51 -16.89
C VAL A 68 -0.09 -9.04 -16.74
N PHE A 69 -0.80 -9.31 -17.84
CA PHE A 69 -2.15 -9.88 -17.80
C PHE A 69 -2.20 -11.24 -17.09
N LEU A 70 -1.24 -12.13 -17.38
CA LEU A 70 -1.13 -13.42 -16.68
C LEU A 70 -0.83 -13.25 -15.19
N ALA A 71 0.01 -12.27 -14.84
CA ALA A 71 0.29 -11.93 -13.45
C ALA A 71 -0.95 -11.36 -12.74
N GLU A 72 -1.75 -10.52 -13.39
CA GLU A 72 -3.01 -9.99 -12.84
C GLU A 72 -4.02 -11.10 -12.54
N ILE A 73 -4.17 -12.07 -13.44
CA ILE A 73 -5.01 -13.25 -13.21
C ILE A 73 -4.46 -14.07 -12.03
N GLY A 74 -3.15 -14.31 -12.00
CA GLY A 74 -2.50 -15.05 -10.92
C GLY A 74 -2.70 -14.38 -9.55
N ILE A 75 -2.51 -13.05 -9.49
CA ILE A 75 -2.75 -12.25 -8.27
C ILE A 75 -4.22 -12.29 -7.87
N GLY A 76 -5.15 -12.17 -8.82
CA GLY A 76 -6.59 -12.25 -8.54
C GLY A 76 -7.00 -13.60 -7.97
N ILE A 77 -6.53 -14.70 -8.56
CA ILE A 77 -6.77 -16.07 -8.08
C ILE A 77 -6.14 -16.25 -6.69
N ALA A 78 -4.87 -15.87 -6.52
CA ALA A 78 -4.18 -15.97 -5.24
C ALA A 78 -4.88 -15.17 -4.15
N GLY A 79 -5.33 -13.94 -4.45
CA GLY A 79 -6.08 -13.09 -3.53
C GLY A 79 -7.43 -13.69 -3.12
N TYR A 80 -8.10 -14.40 -4.02
CA TYR A 80 -9.34 -15.12 -3.71
C TYR A 80 -9.09 -16.30 -2.75
N TYR A 81 -8.11 -17.15 -3.04
CA TYR A 81 -7.83 -18.34 -2.22
C TYR A 81 -7.17 -18.01 -0.87
N LYS A 82 -6.28 -17.00 -0.84
CA LYS A 82 -5.48 -16.64 0.33
C LYS A 82 -6.03 -15.45 1.10
N HIS A 83 -7.33 -15.15 0.96
CA HIS A 83 -7.94 -14.01 1.66
C HIS A 83 -7.81 -14.12 3.19
N GLU A 84 -7.92 -15.33 3.75
CA GLU A 84 -7.71 -15.55 5.20
C GLU A 84 -6.23 -15.47 5.61
N GLU A 85 -5.30 -15.87 4.74
CA GLU A 85 -3.87 -15.72 5.01
C GLU A 85 -3.47 -14.24 5.01
N LEU A 86 -4.13 -13.42 4.19
CA LEU A 86 -3.91 -11.98 4.12
C LEU A 86 -4.24 -11.29 5.45
N SER A 87 -5.33 -11.66 6.12
CA SER A 87 -5.66 -11.10 7.44
C SER A 87 -4.59 -11.47 8.48
N GLY A 88 -4.06 -12.69 8.42
CA GLY A 88 -2.94 -13.13 9.26
C GLY A 88 -1.63 -12.38 8.97
N ILE A 89 -1.34 -12.07 7.71
CA ILE A 89 -0.19 -11.23 7.33
C ILE A 89 -0.36 -9.80 7.87
N LEU A 90 -1.56 -9.24 7.74
CA LEU A 90 -1.88 -7.91 8.27
C LEU A 90 -1.74 -7.88 9.80
N GLU A 91 -2.30 -8.85 10.51
CA GLU A 91 -2.20 -8.93 11.98
C GLU A 91 -0.75 -9.09 12.43
N LYS A 92 0.06 -9.92 11.73
CA LYS A 92 1.51 -10.01 11.98
C LYS A 92 2.22 -8.68 11.73
N GLY A 93 1.81 -7.94 10.70
CA GLY A 93 2.33 -6.61 10.42
C GLY A 93 2.06 -5.64 11.57
N PHE A 94 0.82 -5.60 12.07
CA PHE A 94 0.43 -4.79 13.23
C PHE A 94 1.20 -5.17 14.50
N ASN A 95 1.35 -6.46 14.80
CA ASN A 95 2.14 -6.91 15.96
C ASN A 95 3.59 -6.46 15.84
N LYS A 96 4.22 -6.71 14.68
CA LYS A 96 5.61 -6.32 14.43
C LYS A 96 5.83 -4.82 14.59
N THR A 97 4.92 -3.98 14.08
CA THR A 97 5.06 -2.53 14.20
C THR A 97 4.73 -2.02 15.60
N LEU A 98 3.86 -2.69 16.36
CA LEU A 98 3.62 -2.38 17.76
C LEU A 98 4.86 -2.69 18.62
N ASP A 99 5.49 -3.84 18.40
CA ASP A 99 6.73 -4.24 19.08
C ASP A 99 7.88 -3.24 18.86
N SER A 100 7.96 -2.67 17.65
CA SER A 100 8.95 -1.65 17.32
C SER A 100 8.53 -0.22 17.67
N TYR A 101 7.34 0.01 18.23
CA TYR A 101 6.81 1.37 18.45
C TYR A 101 7.71 2.22 19.35
N ALA A 102 8.31 1.64 20.38
CA ALA A 102 9.16 2.38 21.32
C ALA A 102 10.51 2.80 20.72
N THR A 103 10.97 2.10 19.67
CA THR A 103 12.33 2.25 19.13
C THR A 103 12.37 2.82 17.72
N ASP A 104 11.30 2.65 16.94
CA ASP A 104 11.21 3.06 15.54
C ASP A 104 10.19 4.21 15.39
N LYS A 105 10.66 5.42 15.04
CA LYS A 105 9.77 6.56 14.80
C LYS A 105 8.86 6.35 13.59
N GLY A 106 9.26 5.54 12.62
CA GLY A 106 8.42 5.21 11.47
C GLY A 106 7.22 4.39 11.91
N ALA A 107 7.43 3.47 12.86
CA ALA A 107 6.34 2.76 13.49
C ALA A 107 5.43 3.74 14.27
N GLN A 108 6.00 4.72 14.98
CA GLN A 108 5.21 5.75 15.69
C GLN A 108 4.36 6.59 14.74
N GLU A 109 4.93 7.06 13.62
CA GLU A 109 4.22 7.83 12.60
C GLU A 109 3.12 7.01 11.93
N ALA A 110 3.40 5.74 11.57
CA ALA A 110 2.41 4.84 11.00
C ALA A 110 1.25 4.59 11.98
N TRP A 111 1.55 4.39 13.26
CA TRP A 111 0.55 4.24 14.31
C TRP A 111 -0.26 5.51 14.56
N ASN A 112 0.38 6.69 14.51
CA ASN A 112 -0.33 7.96 14.61
C ASN A 112 -1.29 8.15 13.43
N LEU A 113 -0.83 7.88 12.21
CA LEU A 113 -1.63 8.00 10.99
C LEU A 113 -2.81 7.03 10.98
N VAL A 114 -2.59 5.74 11.27
CA VAL A 114 -3.68 4.75 11.21
C VAL A 114 -4.73 5.03 12.28
N GLN A 115 -4.31 5.42 13.49
CA GLN A 115 -5.24 5.74 14.58
C GLN A 115 -6.02 7.02 14.31
N SER A 116 -5.38 8.04 13.72
CA SER A 116 -6.04 9.28 13.34
C SER A 116 -7.02 9.09 12.17
N GLU A 117 -6.60 8.42 11.10
CA GLU A 117 -7.41 8.28 9.88
C GLU A 117 -8.58 7.31 10.07
N MET A 118 -8.36 6.23 10.83
CA MET A 118 -9.36 5.16 10.99
C MET A 118 -10.17 5.28 12.28
N VAL A 119 -9.86 6.28 13.11
CA VAL A 119 -10.53 6.55 14.41
C VAL A 119 -10.57 5.30 15.28
N CYS A 120 -9.40 4.69 15.48
CA CYS A 120 -9.20 3.43 16.19
C CYS A 120 -8.07 3.54 17.22
N CYS A 121 -7.93 2.57 18.12
CA CYS A 121 -6.81 2.52 19.05
C CYS A 121 -6.29 1.10 19.24
N GLY A 122 -4.96 0.93 19.14
CA GLY A 122 -4.31 -0.37 19.27
C GLY A 122 -4.67 -1.34 18.15
N ILE A 123 -4.27 -2.61 18.28
CA ILE A 123 -4.54 -3.66 17.29
C ILE A 123 -6.00 -4.10 17.42
N LYS A 124 -6.39 -4.53 18.62
CA LYS A 124 -7.70 -5.02 19.03
C LYS A 124 -8.42 -4.01 19.92
N GLY A 125 -7.68 -3.21 20.67
CA GLY A 125 -8.22 -2.17 21.55
C GLY A 125 -7.13 -1.35 22.24
N PRO A 126 -7.52 -0.33 23.04
CA PRO A 126 -6.58 0.54 23.75
C PRO A 126 -5.70 -0.21 24.77
N GLU A 127 -6.09 -1.40 25.20
CA GLU A 127 -5.33 -2.25 26.12
C GLU A 127 -3.99 -2.72 25.53
N ASP A 128 -3.88 -2.79 24.20
CA ASP A 128 -2.65 -3.21 23.52
C ASP A 128 -1.46 -2.27 23.82
N TRP A 129 -1.72 -1.06 24.30
CA TRP A 129 -0.69 -0.07 24.68
C TRP A 129 -0.12 -0.27 26.09
N GLU A 130 -0.75 -1.11 26.92
CA GLU A 130 -0.35 -1.35 28.30
C GLU A 130 1.13 -1.78 28.46
N PRO A 131 1.67 -2.71 27.65
CA PRO A 131 3.06 -3.13 27.76
C PRO A 131 4.06 -2.01 27.50
N ILE A 132 3.67 -0.99 26.73
CA ILE A 132 4.53 0.11 26.28
C ILE A 132 4.47 1.27 27.28
N TYR A 133 3.27 1.72 27.65
CA TYR A 133 3.08 2.90 28.49
C TYR A 133 3.05 2.58 30.00
N LYS A 134 2.81 1.31 30.37
CA LYS A 134 2.78 0.80 31.76
C LYS A 134 1.84 1.55 32.69
N ASN A 135 0.81 2.19 32.13
CA ASN A 135 -0.22 2.94 32.83
C ASN A 135 -1.49 3.01 31.96
N ASP A 136 -2.45 3.84 32.35
CA ASP A 136 -3.70 4.04 31.61
C ASP A 136 -3.58 5.02 30.42
N THR A 137 -2.38 5.49 30.10
CA THR A 137 -2.16 6.41 28.96
C THR A 137 -1.96 5.63 27.66
N VAL A 138 -2.42 6.24 26.57
CA VAL A 138 -2.29 5.71 25.21
C VAL A 138 -1.80 6.82 24.27
N PRO A 139 -1.36 6.51 23.04
CA PRO A 139 -0.93 7.54 22.10
C PRO A 139 -2.03 8.58 21.84
N ARG A 140 -1.63 9.85 21.70
CA ARG A 140 -2.58 10.96 21.50
C ARG A 140 -3.50 10.76 20.30
N ALA A 141 -3.04 10.08 19.25
CA ALA A 141 -3.83 9.76 18.06
C ALA A 141 -5.05 8.86 18.35
N CYS A 142 -5.06 8.13 19.47
CA CYS A 142 -6.23 7.35 19.90
C CYS A 142 -7.39 8.22 20.39
N CYS A 143 -7.12 9.42 20.91
CA CYS A 143 -8.13 10.30 21.48
C CYS A 143 -8.55 11.38 20.47
N HIS A 144 -9.62 11.12 19.72
CA HIS A 144 -10.19 12.08 18.78
C HIS A 144 -11.01 13.19 19.45
N ARG A 145 -11.57 12.91 20.63
CA ARG A 145 -12.40 13.85 21.38
C ARG A 145 -11.89 13.91 22.82
N MET A 146 -11.12 14.94 23.12
CA MET A 146 -10.65 15.20 24.49
C MET A 146 -11.39 16.39 25.10
N PRO A 147 -11.80 16.33 26.38
CA PRO A 147 -12.34 17.48 27.09
C PRO A 147 -11.32 18.63 27.20
N VAL A 148 -11.82 19.86 27.24
CA VAL A 148 -10.98 21.05 27.44
C VAL A 148 -10.32 20.98 28.81
N GLY A 149 -8.99 21.11 28.85
CA GLY A 149 -8.20 21.02 30.09
C GLY A 149 -7.59 19.65 30.38
N VAL A 150 -7.92 18.62 29.58
CA VAL A 150 -7.28 17.31 29.66
C VAL A 150 -6.05 17.27 28.74
N ASN A 151 -4.87 17.10 29.34
CA ASN A 151 -3.59 17.11 28.61
C ASN A 151 -3.03 15.71 28.31
N LYS A 152 -3.66 14.65 28.85
CA LYS A 152 -3.21 13.26 28.68
C LYS A 152 -4.33 12.44 28.05
N CYS A 153 -3.99 11.70 27.01
CA CYS A 153 -4.89 10.72 26.41
C CYS A 153 -4.83 9.43 27.23
N THR A 154 -5.96 9.04 27.80
CA THR A 154 -6.13 7.82 28.60
C THR A 154 -7.11 6.86 27.93
N ARG A 155 -7.18 5.61 28.40
CA ARG A 155 -8.09 4.60 27.83
C ARG A 155 -9.55 5.02 27.90
N GLU A 156 -9.93 5.81 28.91
CA GLU A 156 -11.27 6.39 29.07
C GLU A 156 -11.72 7.23 27.85
N TYR A 157 -10.80 7.97 27.22
CA TYR A 157 -11.08 8.87 26.09
C TYR A 157 -10.65 8.30 24.74
N ALA A 158 -10.08 7.09 24.73
CA ALA A 158 -9.59 6.44 23.53
C ALA A 158 -10.73 5.81 22.72
N SER A 159 -10.52 5.68 21.40
CA SER A 159 -11.38 4.82 20.59
C SER A 159 -11.33 3.37 21.10
N THR A 160 -12.50 2.78 21.34
CA THR A 160 -12.63 1.40 21.83
C THR A 160 -12.40 0.36 20.75
N GLU A 161 -12.55 0.73 19.48
CA GLU A 161 -12.35 -0.20 18.36
C GLU A 161 -10.87 -0.31 17.98
N GLY A 162 -10.39 -1.55 17.83
CA GLY A 162 -9.06 -1.86 17.34
C GLY A 162 -8.83 -1.53 15.85
N CYS A 163 -7.64 -1.06 15.53
CA CYS A 163 -7.27 -0.67 14.18
C CYS A 163 -7.24 -1.82 13.19
N PHE A 164 -6.94 -3.04 13.63
CA PHE A 164 -6.95 -4.20 12.75
C PHE A 164 -8.36 -4.50 12.22
N SER A 165 -9.37 -4.45 13.09
CA SER A 165 -10.77 -4.67 12.71
C SER A 165 -11.28 -3.56 11.80
N LYS A 166 -11.02 -2.29 12.15
CA LYS A 166 -11.36 -1.13 11.30
C LYS A 166 -10.73 -1.22 9.93
N LEU A 167 -9.42 -1.53 9.85
CA LEU A 167 -8.72 -1.65 8.57
C LEU A 167 -9.25 -2.82 7.75
N SER A 168 -9.46 -3.99 8.37
CA SER A 168 -9.99 -5.16 7.67
C SER A 168 -11.40 -4.92 7.14
N SER A 169 -12.27 -4.29 7.94
CA SER A 169 -13.61 -3.88 7.53
C SER A 169 -13.58 -2.84 6.40
N TYR A 170 -12.69 -1.86 6.50
CA TYR A 170 -12.50 -0.86 5.46
C TYR A 170 -12.07 -1.49 4.13
N LEU A 171 -11.02 -2.33 4.15
CA LEU A 171 -10.54 -3.06 2.97
C LEU A 171 -11.63 -3.96 2.38
N GLY A 172 -12.38 -4.67 3.23
CA GLY A 172 -13.51 -5.49 2.83
C GLY A 172 -14.62 -4.67 2.16
N SER A 173 -14.99 -3.52 2.72
CA SER A 173 -16.02 -2.62 2.17
C SER A 173 -15.62 -2.00 0.83
N LYS A 174 -14.31 -1.83 0.59
CA LYS A 174 -13.74 -1.27 -0.64
C LYS A 174 -13.29 -2.34 -1.64
N SER A 175 -13.44 -3.62 -1.31
CA SER A 175 -13.02 -4.75 -2.16
C SER A 175 -13.63 -4.70 -3.56
N LEU A 176 -14.90 -4.27 -3.69
CA LEU A 176 -15.56 -4.11 -4.99
C LEU A 176 -14.87 -3.06 -5.87
N ILE A 177 -14.42 -1.94 -5.28
CA ILE A 177 -13.71 -0.88 -6.01
C ILE A 177 -12.35 -1.42 -6.47
N LEU A 178 -11.63 -2.13 -5.59
CA LEU A 178 -10.34 -2.74 -5.92
C LEU A 178 -10.49 -3.78 -7.05
N ALA A 179 -11.51 -4.64 -6.97
CA ALA A 179 -11.84 -5.59 -8.02
C ALA A 179 -12.19 -4.87 -9.34
N GLY A 180 -12.94 -3.78 -9.28
CA GLY A 180 -13.27 -2.94 -10.43
C GLY A 180 -12.04 -2.35 -11.11
N ILE A 181 -11.06 -1.85 -10.34
CA ILE A 181 -9.78 -1.36 -10.88
C ILE A 181 -9.05 -2.49 -11.61
N GLY A 182 -8.95 -3.68 -11.01
CA GLY A 182 -8.31 -4.84 -11.63
C GLY A 182 -8.98 -5.26 -12.95
N ILE A 183 -10.30 -5.37 -12.96
CA ILE A 183 -11.07 -5.69 -14.17
C ILE A 183 -10.89 -4.61 -15.24
N GLY A 184 -10.91 -3.33 -14.86
CA GLY A 184 -10.68 -2.22 -15.78
C GLY A 184 -9.31 -2.27 -16.44
N LEU A 185 -8.25 -2.55 -15.66
CA LEU A 185 -6.89 -2.73 -16.17
C LEU A 185 -6.81 -3.89 -17.17
N ALA A 186 -7.40 -5.04 -16.83
CA ALA A 186 -7.48 -6.20 -17.70
C ALA A 186 -8.18 -5.88 -19.04
N ILE A 187 -9.32 -5.17 -19.01
CA ILE A 187 -10.04 -4.75 -20.23
C ILE A 187 -9.18 -3.84 -21.10
N VAL A 188 -8.47 -2.87 -20.51
CA VAL A 188 -7.59 -1.96 -21.25
C VAL A 188 -6.45 -2.73 -21.93
N GLN A 189 -5.84 -3.69 -21.23
CA GLN A 189 -4.76 -4.52 -21.76
C GLN A 189 -5.24 -5.38 -22.95
N VAL A 190 -6.39 -6.05 -22.80
CA VAL A 190 -6.98 -6.88 -23.86
C VAL A 190 -7.36 -6.03 -25.07
N SER A 191 -7.98 -4.87 -24.84
CA SER A 191 -8.39 -3.95 -25.90
C SER A 191 -7.19 -3.46 -26.73
N LYS A 192 -6.09 -3.09 -26.07
CA LYS A 192 -4.83 -2.72 -26.76
C LYS A 192 -4.24 -3.88 -27.55
N ARG A 193 -4.26 -5.10 -26.99
CA ARG A 193 -3.77 -6.30 -27.68
C ARG A 193 -4.55 -6.58 -28.97
N GLN A 194 -5.89 -6.51 -28.92
CA GLN A 194 -6.76 -6.72 -30.08
C GLN A 194 -6.49 -5.69 -31.19
N GLN A 195 -6.30 -4.41 -30.83
CA GLN A 195 -5.96 -3.37 -31.80
C GLN A 195 -4.62 -3.63 -32.52
N ILE A 196 -3.59 -4.05 -31.77
CA ILE A 196 -2.26 -4.36 -32.34
C ILE A 196 -2.35 -5.54 -33.31
N VAL A 197 -3.08 -6.60 -32.95
CA VAL A 197 -3.26 -7.78 -33.81
C VAL A 197 -4.04 -7.41 -35.07
N LYS A 198 -5.11 -6.61 -34.95
CA LYS A 198 -5.91 -6.18 -36.10
C LYS A 198 -5.12 -5.31 -37.08
N LYS A 199 -4.29 -4.39 -36.59
CA LYS A 199 -3.41 -3.55 -37.43
C LYS A 199 -2.33 -4.35 -38.17
N ARG A 200 -1.99 -5.55 -37.71
CA ARG A 200 -1.03 -6.46 -38.38
C ARG A 200 -1.64 -7.32 -39.48
N MET A 201 -2.96 -7.50 -39.48
CA MET A 201 -3.66 -8.32 -40.47
C MET A 201 -4.15 -7.51 -41.68
N GLN A 202 -3.99 -6.18 -41.65
CA GLN A 202 -4.27 -5.25 -42.75
C GLN A 202 -2.94 -4.77 -43.34
#